data_AF-I7GLB6-F1
#
_entry.id   AF-I7GLB6-F1
#
_cell.length_a   1.000
_cell.length_b   1.000
_cell.length_c   1.000
_cell.angle_alpha   90.00
_cell.angle_beta   90.00
_cell.angle_gamma   90.00
#
_symmetry.space_group_name_H-M   'P 1'
#
loop_
_entity.id
_entity.type
_entity.pdbx_description
1 polymer ?
#
loop_
_entity_poly.entity_id
_entity_poly.type
_entity_poly.pdbx_seq_one_letter_code
_entity_poly.pdbx_strand_id
1 'polypeptide(L)'
;MEPLEKLEVTSKVLTTKEKLYGDFLSWKLEETLAQFPLQPGKVATFTINIKVKLDFSCQENLLQDLSDDGISVSGFPLSSPFRQVVRPRVEGKPVNPPESNKAGDYSHVKTLEAILNFKYSGGPGHTEGYYRNLSLGLHIEVEPSVFFTRVSTLPATSTRQCHLLLDVFNSTEHELTISTRSSEALILRAGECQRMAIQVDKFNFESFPESPGEKGQFANPKQLEEERREARGLEIHTKLGICWRIPSLKRSGEASVEGLLNQLVLEHLQLAPLQWDVLVDGQPCDCESAAACQVGDPVRLEVRLTNRSPRSVGPFALTVVPFQDHQNGVHNYDLHDTISFVGSSTFYLDAVQPSGQSACLGALLFLYTGDFFLHIRFHEDSTSKELPPSWFCLPSVHVRALEAQA
;
A
#
# COMPACT_ATOMS: atom_id res chain seq x y z
N MET A 1 48.40 8.27 -35.95
CA MET A 1 47.58 7.92 -34.77
C MET A 1 46.72 6.74 -35.18
N GLU A 2 46.63 5.73 -34.34
CA GLU A 2 45.93 4.49 -34.65
C GLU A 2 44.54 4.47 -34.01
N PRO A 3 43.59 3.72 -34.58
CA PRO A 3 42.26 3.64 -34.03
C PRO A 3 42.23 2.80 -32.75
N LEU A 4 41.26 3.09 -31.89
CA LEU A 4 40.92 2.33 -30.71
C LEU A 4 40.00 1.17 -31.13
N GLU A 5 40.42 -0.08 -30.93
CA GLU A 5 39.75 -1.26 -31.48
C GLU A 5 38.85 -1.97 -30.47
N LYS A 6 39.23 -1.95 -29.19
CA LYS A 6 38.50 -2.65 -28.13
C LYS A 6 38.32 -1.77 -26.90
N LEU A 7 37.15 -1.89 -26.27
CA LEU A 7 36.81 -1.32 -24.97
C LEU A 7 36.09 -2.36 -24.12
N GLU A 8 36.54 -2.54 -22.89
CA GLU A 8 35.92 -3.36 -21.86
C GLU A 8 35.69 -2.46 -20.63
N VAL A 9 34.51 -2.55 -20.01
CA VAL A 9 34.16 -1.76 -18.82
C VAL A 9 33.73 -2.70 -17.70
N THR A 10 34.30 -2.53 -16.51
CA THR A 10 33.89 -3.24 -15.29
C THR A 10 33.68 -2.24 -14.16
N SER A 11 32.89 -2.62 -13.15
CA SER A 11 32.69 -1.81 -11.93
C SER A 11 33.09 -2.59 -10.69
N LYS A 12 33.60 -1.87 -9.69
CA LYS A 12 33.77 -2.38 -8.33
C LYS A 12 33.10 -1.42 -7.37
N VAL A 13 32.04 -1.87 -6.69
CA VAL A 13 31.45 -1.12 -5.58
C VAL A 13 32.39 -1.19 -4.39
N LEU A 14 32.65 -0.05 -3.75
CA LEU A 14 33.43 0.01 -2.52
C LEU A 14 32.51 -0.30 -1.34
N THR A 15 33.03 -0.96 -0.31
CA THR A 15 32.26 -1.32 0.89
C THR A 15 31.66 -0.07 1.51
N THR A 16 30.33 -0.01 1.53
CA THR A 16 29.56 1.05 2.19
C THR A 16 29.02 0.52 3.52
N LYS A 17 28.72 1.42 4.46
CA LYS A 17 27.98 1.06 5.69
C LYS A 17 26.48 0.86 5.42
N GLU A 18 26.03 1.15 4.21
CA GLU A 18 24.63 1.21 3.83
C GLU A 18 24.13 -0.16 3.34
N LYS A 19 22.92 -0.57 3.77
CA LYS A 19 22.24 -1.73 3.20
C LYS A 19 21.80 -1.38 1.77
N LEU A 20 22.60 -1.82 0.81
CA LEU A 20 22.33 -1.68 -0.62
C LEU A 20 21.51 -2.88 -1.11
N TYR A 21 20.44 -2.59 -1.85
CA TYR A 21 19.61 -3.61 -2.48
C TYR A 21 19.94 -3.70 -3.98
N GLY A 22 20.72 -4.72 -4.34
CA GLY A 22 21.17 -4.96 -5.72
C GLY A 22 22.32 -4.05 -6.18
N ASP A 23 22.67 -4.15 -7.47
CA ASP A 23 23.67 -3.29 -8.10
C ASP A 23 23.08 -1.91 -8.43
N PHE A 24 23.82 -0.83 -8.14
CA PHE A 24 23.34 0.53 -8.41
C PHE A 24 23.89 1.17 -9.69
N LEU A 25 24.87 0.55 -10.34
CA LEU A 25 25.41 0.97 -11.62
C LEU A 25 24.97 -0.01 -12.71
N SER A 26 24.45 0.52 -13.81
CA SER A 26 24.13 -0.29 -14.99
C SER A 26 24.49 0.46 -16.27
N TRP A 27 24.91 -0.27 -17.29
CA TRP A 27 25.25 0.30 -18.60
C TRP A 27 24.98 -0.73 -19.69
N LYS A 28 24.86 -0.24 -20.93
CA LYS A 28 24.77 -1.04 -22.15
C LYS A 28 25.94 -0.62 -23.03
N LEU A 29 26.80 -1.56 -23.38
CA LEU A 29 28.05 -1.25 -24.09
C LEU A 29 27.88 -1.35 -25.61
N GLU A 30 26.77 -1.91 -26.10
CA GLU A 30 26.51 -2.19 -27.51
C GLU A 30 26.58 -0.92 -28.37
N GLU A 31 25.91 0.16 -27.95
CA GLU A 31 25.89 1.44 -28.66
C GLU A 31 27.27 2.13 -28.66
N THR A 32 28.03 1.97 -27.57
CA THR A 32 29.40 2.48 -27.48
C THR A 32 30.33 1.68 -28.39
N LEU A 33 30.25 0.35 -28.39
CA LEU A 33 31.08 -0.52 -29.23
C LEU A 33 30.75 -0.41 -30.71
N ALA A 34 29.52 -0.04 -31.08
CA ALA A 34 29.17 0.25 -32.47
C ALA A 34 29.97 1.43 -33.07
N GLN A 35 30.59 2.26 -32.23
CA GLN A 35 31.46 3.37 -32.64
C GLN A 35 32.92 2.93 -32.83
N PHE A 36 33.24 1.66 -32.56
CA PHE A 36 34.58 1.08 -32.70
C PHE A 36 34.72 0.36 -34.06
N PRO A 37 35.90 0.40 -34.69
CA PRO A 37 37.14 1.00 -34.21
C PRO A 37 37.12 2.54 -34.26
N LEU A 38 37.37 3.16 -33.10
CA LEU A 38 37.24 4.60 -32.90
C LEU A 38 38.45 5.31 -33.52
N GLN A 39 38.19 6.07 -34.59
CA GLN A 39 39.24 6.73 -35.34
C GLN A 39 39.89 7.88 -34.55
N PRO A 40 41.17 8.20 -34.82
CA PRO A 40 41.83 9.34 -34.18
C PRO A 40 41.04 10.64 -34.31
N GLY A 41 40.88 11.35 -33.19
CA GLY A 41 40.11 12.60 -33.14
C GLY A 41 38.59 12.43 -33.13
N LYS A 42 38.07 11.19 -33.13
CA LYS A 42 36.65 10.89 -32.88
C LYS A 42 36.40 10.65 -31.40
N VAL A 43 35.16 10.89 -30.97
CA VAL A 43 34.70 10.72 -29.59
C VAL A 43 33.69 9.58 -29.55
N ALA A 44 33.84 8.70 -28.56
CA ALA A 44 32.82 7.71 -28.22
C ALA A 44 32.09 8.12 -26.94
N THR A 45 30.76 7.95 -26.92
CA THR A 45 29.93 8.21 -25.73
C THR A 45 29.56 6.91 -25.05
N PHE A 46 29.76 6.88 -23.73
CA PHE A 46 29.40 5.78 -22.84
C PHE A 46 28.46 6.30 -21.76
N THR A 47 27.28 5.70 -21.66
CA THR A 47 26.22 6.13 -20.72
C THR A 47 26.15 5.18 -19.55
N ILE A 48 26.30 5.73 -18.34
CA ILE A 48 26.16 5.01 -17.07
C ILE A 48 24.84 5.42 -16.44
N ASN A 49 24.00 4.45 -16.11
CA ASN A 49 22.75 4.66 -15.39
C ASN A 49 22.97 4.33 -13.91
N ILE A 50 22.65 5.29 -13.04
CA ILE A 50 22.71 5.15 -11.59
C ILE A 50 21.29 4.95 -11.08
N LYS A 51 21.00 3.78 -10.49
CA LYS A 51 19.70 3.48 -9.86
C LYS A 51 19.94 2.90 -8.48
N VAL A 52 19.54 3.63 -7.45
CA VAL A 52 19.86 3.29 -6.07
C VAL A 52 18.57 2.99 -5.30
N LYS A 53 18.58 1.91 -4.52
CA LYS A 53 17.55 1.61 -3.52
C LYS A 53 18.22 1.52 -2.14
N LEU A 54 17.89 2.45 -1.26
CA LEU A 54 18.46 2.61 0.07
C LEU A 54 17.36 2.70 1.12
N ASP A 55 17.67 2.26 2.33
CA ASP A 55 16.75 2.30 3.46
C ASP A 55 16.92 3.59 4.29
N PHE A 56 15.98 4.53 4.19
CA PHE A 56 16.00 5.77 4.98
C PHE A 56 15.13 5.69 6.26
N SER A 57 14.74 4.49 6.72
CA SER A 57 13.80 4.31 7.84
C SER A 57 14.30 4.73 9.22
N CYS A 58 15.62 4.81 9.46
CA CYS A 58 16.22 5.12 10.78
C CYS A 58 16.09 6.59 11.25
N GLN A 59 15.09 7.34 10.78
CA GLN A 59 15.04 8.81 10.89
C GLN A 59 14.01 9.33 11.89
N GLU A 60 13.87 8.67 13.05
CA GLU A 60 12.97 9.11 14.14
C GLU A 60 13.17 10.57 14.56
N ASN A 61 14.38 11.13 14.42
CA ASN A 61 14.68 12.51 14.82
C ASN A 61 14.01 13.58 13.93
N LEU A 62 13.73 13.31 12.65
CA LEU A 62 12.97 14.26 11.79
C LEU A 62 11.49 14.36 12.22
N LEU A 63 10.97 13.31 12.87
CA LEU A 63 9.60 13.27 13.34
C LEU A 63 9.41 13.96 14.69
N GLN A 64 10.49 14.19 15.43
CA GLN A 64 10.44 14.81 16.74
C GLN A 64 10.08 16.30 16.64
N ASP A 65 10.60 17.01 15.64
CA ASP A 65 10.24 18.41 15.37
C ASP A 65 8.80 18.57 14.82
N LEU A 66 8.27 17.56 14.12
CA LEU A 66 6.85 17.54 13.69
C LEU A 66 5.88 17.17 14.83
N SER A 67 6.38 16.56 15.91
CA SER A 67 5.57 16.16 17.06
C SER A 67 5.33 17.28 18.08
N ASP A 68 6.00 18.43 17.92
CA ASP A 68 5.91 19.57 18.84
C ASP A 68 4.66 20.45 18.60
N ASP A 69 3.95 20.24 17.49
CA ASP A 69 2.55 20.68 17.34
C ASP A 69 1.64 19.70 18.08
N GLY A 70 1.52 19.90 19.40
CA GLY A 70 0.84 19.05 20.37
C GLY A 70 -0.62 18.68 20.04
N ILE A 71 -0.79 17.70 19.15
CA ILE A 71 -2.02 16.93 18.99
C ILE A 71 -1.68 15.46 19.23
N SER A 72 -1.51 15.13 20.50
CA SER A 72 -1.61 13.75 20.98
C SER A 72 -3.04 13.26 20.75
N VAL A 73 -3.27 12.54 19.64
CA VAL A 73 -4.52 11.79 19.44
C VAL A 73 -4.43 10.50 20.22
N SER A 74 -4.71 10.58 21.51
CA SER A 74 -5.15 9.46 22.33
C SER A 74 -6.53 9.77 22.89
N GLY A 75 -7.55 9.12 22.34
CA GLY A 75 -8.89 9.05 22.92
C GLY A 75 -9.79 10.26 22.64
N PHE A 76 -10.95 10.00 22.04
CA PHE A 76 -12.08 10.92 22.04
C PHE A 76 -12.39 11.40 23.48
N PRO A 77 -12.72 12.69 23.64
CA PRO A 77 -14.04 12.96 24.21
C PRO A 77 -14.77 14.07 23.45
N LEU A 78 -16.05 13.80 23.20
CA LEU A 78 -17.06 14.79 22.86
C LEU A 78 -16.97 15.99 23.83
N SER A 79 -16.84 17.21 23.31
CA SER A 79 -17.11 18.41 24.12
C SER A 79 -17.77 19.54 23.32
N SER A 80 -18.90 19.95 23.87
CA SER A 80 -19.84 21.01 23.45
C SER A 80 -19.20 22.42 23.53
N PRO A 81 -19.66 23.40 22.72
CA PRO A 81 -18.98 24.68 22.59
C PRO A 81 -19.51 25.70 23.61
N PHE A 82 -18.99 25.77 24.84
CA PHE A 82 -19.22 26.95 25.70
C PHE A 82 -18.24 27.05 26.89
N ARG A 83 -17.22 27.91 26.77
CA ARG A 83 -16.84 29.00 27.71
C ARG A 83 -15.40 29.45 27.47
N GLN A 84 -15.27 30.71 27.06
CA GLN A 84 -14.05 31.50 27.23
C GLN A 84 -13.70 31.61 28.71
N VAL A 85 -12.48 31.21 29.10
CA VAL A 85 -11.80 31.81 30.27
C VAL A 85 -10.30 31.87 29.99
N VAL A 86 -9.84 33.09 29.73
CA VAL A 86 -8.43 33.52 29.73
C VAL A 86 -7.87 33.33 31.14
N ARG A 87 -6.66 32.75 31.26
CA ARG A 87 -5.82 32.91 32.46
C ARG A 87 -4.40 33.33 32.11
N PRO A 88 -3.73 34.12 32.97
CA PRO A 88 -2.62 34.96 32.59
C PRO A 88 -1.25 34.29 32.78
N ARG A 89 -0.30 34.74 31.97
CA ARG A 89 1.14 34.43 31.98
C ARG A 89 1.78 34.86 33.32
N VAL A 90 2.60 34.00 33.91
CA VAL A 90 3.55 34.38 34.97
C VAL A 90 4.96 34.17 34.43
N GLU A 91 5.72 35.25 34.35
CA GLU A 91 7.16 35.25 34.06
C GLU A 91 7.98 35.01 35.34
N GLY A 92 9.12 34.32 35.16
CA GLY A 92 10.38 34.75 35.77
C GLY A 92 11.13 33.72 36.62
N LYS A 93 12.21 33.13 36.06
CA LYS A 93 13.61 33.19 36.58
C LYS A 93 14.59 32.34 35.73
N PRO A 94 15.92 32.55 35.83
CA PRO A 94 16.74 33.01 34.71
C PRO A 94 17.54 31.92 33.98
N VAL A 95 17.96 32.34 32.78
CA VAL A 95 18.85 31.72 31.80
C VAL A 95 20.15 31.21 32.42
N ASN A 96 20.42 29.91 32.28
CA ASN A 96 21.77 29.37 32.15
C ASN A 96 22.06 29.17 30.65
N PRO A 97 23.28 29.45 30.17
CA PRO A 97 23.59 29.29 28.76
C PRO A 97 23.58 27.79 28.42
N PRO A 98 22.92 27.33 27.35
CA PRO A 98 23.23 26.02 26.84
C PRO A 98 24.66 26.08 26.31
N GLU A 99 25.52 25.25 26.90
CA GLU A 99 26.80 24.89 26.33
C GLU A 99 26.59 24.54 24.85
N SER A 100 27.52 24.97 24.01
CA SER A 100 27.53 24.69 22.58
C SER A 100 27.49 23.18 22.33
N ASN A 101 26.29 22.61 22.28
CA ASN A 101 26.06 21.37 21.57
C ASN A 101 26.29 21.73 20.11
N LYS A 102 27.46 21.31 19.63
CA LYS A 102 27.82 21.29 18.23
C LYS A 102 26.58 20.90 17.45
N ALA A 103 26.13 21.80 16.59
CA ALA A 103 25.30 21.46 15.45
C ALA A 103 26.05 20.35 14.71
N GLY A 104 25.74 19.11 15.06
CA GLY A 104 26.16 17.95 14.31
C GLY A 104 25.28 17.97 13.09
N ASP A 105 25.89 18.32 11.95
CA ASP A 105 25.33 18.08 10.63
C ASP A 105 24.81 16.64 10.59
N TYR A 106 23.51 16.43 10.83
CA TYR A 106 22.85 15.18 10.50
C TYR A 106 22.66 15.21 8.99
N SER A 107 23.73 14.95 8.24
CA SER A 107 23.60 14.79 6.80
C SER A 107 22.74 13.54 6.55
N HIS A 108 21.48 13.75 6.17
CA HIS A 108 20.57 12.71 5.68
C HIS A 108 21.05 12.05 4.37
N VAL A 109 22.16 12.58 3.84
CA VAL A 109 22.92 12.12 2.70
C VAL A 109 23.55 10.76 2.98
N LYS A 110 23.22 9.78 2.15
CA LYS A 110 23.95 8.52 2.09
C LYS A 110 24.98 8.56 0.99
N THR A 111 26.21 8.16 1.30
CA THR A 111 27.31 8.16 0.34
C THR A 111 27.54 6.78 -0.23
N LEU A 112 27.58 6.67 -1.56
CA LEU A 112 27.95 5.47 -2.30
C LEU A 112 29.21 5.72 -3.10
N GLU A 113 30.12 4.75 -3.07
CA GLU A 113 31.36 4.84 -3.82
C GLU A 113 31.57 3.63 -4.72
N ALA A 114 32.03 3.88 -5.93
CA ALA A 114 32.38 2.83 -6.88
C ALA A 114 33.56 3.24 -7.74
N ILE A 115 34.24 2.24 -8.30
CA ILE A 115 35.31 2.44 -9.27
C ILE A 115 34.90 1.78 -10.57
N LEU A 116 34.86 2.55 -11.65
CA LEU A 116 34.75 2.04 -13.01
C LEU A 116 36.15 1.82 -13.58
N ASN A 117 36.39 0.66 -14.16
CA ASN A 117 37.64 0.32 -14.82
C ASN A 117 37.39 0.16 -16.32
N PHE A 118 38.15 0.91 -17.10
CA PHE A 118 38.12 0.93 -18.56
C PHE A 118 39.39 0.30 -19.08
N LYS A 119 39.24 -0.83 -19.74
CA LYS A 119 40.33 -1.51 -20.43
C LYS A 119 40.16 -1.32 -21.92
N TYR A 120 41.16 -0.71 -22.56
CA TYR A 120 41.08 -0.38 -23.97
C TYR A 120 42.39 -0.66 -24.70
N SER A 121 42.28 -1.00 -25.98
CA SER A 121 43.44 -1.27 -26.84
C SER A 121 43.15 -0.93 -28.29
N GLY A 122 44.22 -0.68 -29.04
CA GLY A 122 44.20 -0.47 -30.48
C GLY A 122 45.61 -0.60 -31.06
N GLY A 123 45.71 -0.82 -32.37
CA GLY A 123 46.98 -0.81 -33.10
C GLY A 123 47.87 -2.04 -32.83
N PRO A 124 49.19 -1.98 -33.09
CA PRO A 124 50.11 -3.09 -32.89
C PRO A 124 50.06 -3.65 -31.47
N GLY A 125 49.92 -2.77 -30.46
CA GLY A 125 49.77 -3.19 -29.08
C GLY A 125 48.54 -4.09 -28.86
N HIS A 126 47.42 -3.81 -29.51
CA HIS A 126 46.24 -4.69 -29.46
C HIS A 126 46.54 -6.06 -30.07
N THR A 127 47.19 -6.11 -31.23
CA THR A 127 47.54 -7.37 -31.89
C THR A 127 48.51 -8.23 -31.08
N GLU A 128 49.36 -7.59 -30.26
CA GLU A 128 50.29 -8.24 -29.34
C GLU A 128 49.65 -8.57 -27.97
N GLY A 129 48.37 -8.21 -27.76
CA GLY A 129 47.64 -8.49 -26.51
C GLY A 129 47.82 -7.45 -25.40
N TYR A 130 48.52 -6.34 -25.67
CA TYR A 130 48.63 -5.22 -24.74
C TYR A 130 47.36 -4.37 -24.71
N TYR A 131 47.12 -3.77 -23.55
CA TYR A 131 46.01 -2.86 -23.32
C TYR A 131 46.41 -1.79 -22.31
N ARG A 132 45.66 -0.69 -22.31
CA ARG A 132 45.70 0.32 -21.26
C ARG A 132 44.53 0.13 -20.32
N ASN A 133 44.75 0.46 -19.05
CA ASN A 133 43.72 0.43 -18.03
C ASN A 133 43.58 1.84 -17.43
N LEU A 134 42.36 2.32 -17.30
CA LEU A 134 42.00 3.59 -16.70
C LEU A 134 40.92 3.33 -15.64
N SER A 135 41.09 3.89 -14.45
CA SER A 135 40.10 3.81 -13.38
C SER A 135 39.46 5.17 -13.12
N LEU A 136 38.14 5.20 -12.96
CA LEU A 136 37.35 6.37 -12.61
C LEU A 136 36.64 6.10 -11.28
N GLY A 137 36.95 6.89 -10.26
CA GLY A 137 36.20 6.89 -9.01
C GLY A 137 34.89 7.66 -9.15
N LEU A 138 33.81 7.08 -8.65
CA LEU A 138 32.49 7.68 -8.53
C LEU A 138 32.18 7.84 -7.04
N HIS A 139 31.86 9.06 -6.63
CA HIS A 139 31.34 9.39 -5.31
C HIS A 139 29.93 9.96 -5.50
N ILE A 140 28.93 9.31 -4.89
CA ILE A 140 27.51 9.60 -5.10
C ILE A 140 26.89 9.90 -3.75
N GLU A 141 26.36 11.09 -3.62
CA GLU A 141 25.56 11.53 -2.48
C GLU A 141 24.07 11.34 -2.81
N VAL A 142 23.37 10.61 -1.96
CA VAL A 142 21.95 10.28 -2.15
C VAL A 142 21.13 10.91 -1.04
N GLU A 143 20.24 11.81 -1.44
CA GLU A 143 19.25 12.43 -0.58
C GLU A 143 17.83 12.07 -1.01
N PRO A 144 16.95 11.72 -0.07
CA PRO A 144 15.53 11.50 -0.35
C PRO A 144 14.83 12.82 -0.63
N SER A 145 13.99 12.86 -1.66
CA SER A 145 13.14 14.02 -1.98
C SER A 145 11.77 13.97 -1.31
N VAL A 146 11.28 12.77 -1.02
CA VAL A 146 9.99 12.51 -0.38
C VAL A 146 10.21 11.52 0.75
N PHE A 147 9.58 11.80 1.88
CA PHE A 147 9.45 10.86 2.98
C PHE A 147 7.99 10.55 3.24
N PHE A 148 7.76 9.34 3.73
CA PHE A 148 6.49 8.97 4.31
C PHE A 148 6.72 8.76 5.80
N THR A 149 6.12 9.60 6.63
CA THR A 149 6.35 9.64 8.08
C THR A 149 5.44 8.69 8.83
N ARG A 150 4.27 8.39 8.27
CA ARG A 150 3.27 7.48 8.84
C ARG A 150 2.49 6.78 7.74
N VAL A 151 2.11 5.54 8.01
CA VAL A 151 1.18 4.75 7.21
C VAL A 151 0.06 4.20 8.08
N SER A 152 -1.17 4.27 7.59
CA SER A 152 -2.34 3.65 8.22
C SER A 152 -3.39 3.30 7.17
N THR A 153 -4.41 2.53 7.55
CA THR A 153 -5.51 2.16 6.65
C THR A 153 -6.85 2.51 7.26
N LEU A 154 -7.82 2.88 6.41
CA LEU A 154 -9.22 3.00 6.76
C LEU A 154 -10.06 2.05 5.92
N PRO A 155 -11.13 1.47 6.45
CA PRO A 155 -12.06 0.69 5.65
C PRO A 155 -12.67 1.56 4.54
N ALA A 156 -12.92 0.95 3.38
CA ALA A 156 -13.77 1.54 2.36
C ALA A 156 -15.20 1.00 2.50
N THR A 157 -16.10 1.50 1.67
CA THR A 157 -17.49 1.03 1.57
C THR A 157 -17.57 -0.42 1.11
N SER A 158 -16.73 -0.80 0.15
CA SER A 158 -16.54 -2.19 -0.27
C SER A 158 -15.60 -2.94 0.66
N THR A 159 -15.96 -4.16 1.04
CA THR A 159 -15.12 -5.07 1.84
C THR A 159 -13.83 -5.48 1.11
N ARG A 160 -13.81 -5.31 -0.21
CA ARG A 160 -12.69 -5.61 -1.12
C ARG A 160 -11.74 -4.44 -1.31
N GLN A 161 -12.06 -3.27 -0.76
CA GLN A 161 -11.26 -2.05 -0.88
C GLN A 161 -10.91 -1.48 0.49
N CYS A 162 -9.92 -0.60 0.52
CA CYS A 162 -9.58 0.22 1.68
C CYS A 162 -8.89 1.51 1.24
N HIS A 163 -8.80 2.48 2.14
CA HIS A 163 -8.02 3.69 1.94
C HIS A 163 -6.67 3.54 2.64
N LEU A 164 -5.58 3.58 1.88
CA LEU A 164 -4.23 3.68 2.39
C LEU A 164 -3.92 5.16 2.65
N LEU A 165 -3.63 5.50 3.90
CA LEU A 165 -3.28 6.84 4.34
C LEU A 165 -1.77 6.95 4.53
N LEU A 166 -1.17 7.91 3.84
CA LEU A 166 0.27 8.19 3.89
C LEU A 166 0.49 9.64 4.32
N ASP A 167 1.25 9.86 5.39
CA ASP A 167 1.70 11.20 5.75
C ASP A 167 2.96 11.50 4.94
N VAL A 168 2.83 12.35 3.93
CA VAL A 168 3.87 12.65 2.94
C VAL A 168 4.60 13.93 3.34
N PHE A 169 5.92 13.87 3.48
CA PHE A 169 6.78 15.00 3.81
C PHE A 169 7.72 15.34 2.65
N ASN A 170 7.79 16.63 2.31
CA ASN A 170 8.71 17.16 1.32
C ASN A 170 10.02 17.61 1.99
N SER A 171 11.09 16.85 1.78
CA SER A 171 12.44 17.15 2.31
C SER A 171 13.25 18.11 1.45
N THR A 172 12.68 18.63 0.36
CA THR A 172 13.39 19.53 -0.55
C THR A 172 13.06 20.99 -0.25
N GLU A 173 13.91 21.91 -0.69
CA GLU A 173 13.66 23.36 -0.64
C GLU A 173 12.72 23.85 -1.76
N HIS A 174 12.18 22.95 -2.57
CA HIS A 174 11.36 23.27 -3.73
C HIS A 174 9.92 22.77 -3.55
N GLU A 175 9.01 23.35 -4.32
CA GLU A 175 7.66 22.78 -4.45
C GLU A 175 7.75 21.41 -5.11
N LEU A 176 7.09 20.42 -4.48
CA LEU A 176 7.04 19.05 -4.92
C LEU A 176 5.59 18.65 -5.15
N THR A 177 5.31 18.05 -6.31
CA THR A 177 4.00 17.47 -6.60
C THR A 177 4.10 15.95 -6.49
N ILE A 178 3.21 15.33 -5.72
CA ILE A 178 3.09 13.88 -5.59
C ILE A 178 1.73 13.42 -6.12
N SER A 179 1.71 12.33 -6.89
CA SER A 179 0.50 11.82 -7.53
C SER A 179 0.53 10.31 -7.62
N THR A 180 -0.63 9.67 -7.61
CA THR A 180 -0.78 8.27 -7.99
C THR A 180 -1.40 8.18 -9.39
N ARG A 181 -1.58 6.95 -9.89
CA ARG A 181 -2.31 6.72 -11.16
C ARG A 181 -3.80 7.06 -11.09
N SER A 182 -4.39 7.06 -9.89
CA SER A 182 -5.84 7.15 -9.68
C SER A 182 -6.29 8.36 -8.87
N SER A 183 -5.38 9.12 -8.26
CA SER A 183 -5.69 10.27 -7.41
C SER A 183 -5.29 11.60 -8.04
N GLU A 184 -5.94 12.68 -7.59
CA GLU A 184 -5.44 14.03 -7.84
C GLU A 184 -4.02 14.20 -7.27
N ALA A 185 -3.26 15.11 -7.87
CA ALA A 185 -1.91 15.44 -7.45
C ALA A 185 -1.93 16.33 -6.21
N LEU A 186 -1.21 15.94 -5.18
CA LEU A 186 -0.96 16.72 -3.97
C LEU A 186 0.26 17.60 -4.19
N ILE A 187 0.16 18.88 -3.86
CA ILE A 187 1.24 19.87 -3.98
C ILE A 187 1.75 20.18 -2.58
N LEU A 188 3.06 20.02 -2.37
CA LEU A 188 3.74 20.21 -1.09
C LEU A 188 4.80 21.31 -1.23
N ARG A 189 4.79 22.28 -0.32
CA ARG A 189 5.85 23.28 -0.17
C ARG A 189 7.06 22.67 0.54
N ALA A 190 8.18 23.41 0.55
CA ALA A 190 9.39 23.00 1.24
C ALA A 190 9.11 22.72 2.73
N GLY A 191 9.50 21.54 3.21
CA GLY A 191 9.29 21.12 4.60
C GLY A 191 7.83 20.86 4.98
N GLU A 192 6.89 20.84 4.03
CA GLU A 192 5.48 20.58 4.33
C GLU A 192 5.22 19.08 4.49
N CYS A 193 4.37 18.73 5.47
CA CYS A 193 3.85 17.37 5.65
C CYS A 193 2.32 17.37 5.49
N GLN A 194 1.79 16.55 4.59
CA GLN A 194 0.35 16.41 4.40
C GLN A 194 -0.07 14.95 4.21
N ARG A 195 -1.26 14.62 4.72
CA ARG A 195 -1.87 13.29 4.57
C ARG A 195 -2.47 13.12 3.18
N MET A 196 -2.04 12.06 2.50
CA MET A 196 -2.56 11.57 1.24
C MET A 196 -3.39 10.30 1.47
N ALA A 197 -4.61 10.26 0.92
CA ALA A 197 -5.47 9.08 0.97
C ALA A 197 -5.55 8.44 -0.43
N ILE A 198 -5.29 7.14 -0.51
CA ILE A 198 -5.31 6.37 -1.76
C ILE A 198 -6.28 5.22 -1.58
N GLN A 199 -7.38 5.22 -2.35
CA GLN A 199 -8.27 4.06 -2.40
C GLN A 199 -7.60 2.95 -3.20
N VAL A 200 -7.51 1.76 -2.59
CA VAL A 200 -6.87 0.58 -3.18
C VAL A 200 -7.74 -0.65 -3.02
N ASP A 201 -7.69 -1.51 -4.03
CA ASP A 201 -8.19 -2.88 -3.91
C ASP A 201 -7.28 -3.67 -2.96
N LYS A 202 -7.89 -4.46 -2.09
CA LYS A 202 -7.16 -5.36 -1.21
C LYS A 202 -6.44 -6.45 -2.03
N PHE A 203 -5.29 -6.88 -1.53
CA PHE A 203 -4.34 -7.71 -2.25
C PHE A 203 -4.52 -9.19 -1.90
N ASN A 204 -4.40 -10.06 -2.89
CA ASN A 204 -4.38 -11.50 -2.64
C ASN A 204 -2.93 -11.99 -2.47
N PHE A 205 -2.45 -12.02 -1.22
CA PHE A 205 -1.08 -12.45 -0.91
C PHE A 205 -0.91 -13.98 -0.84
N GLU A 206 -1.96 -14.79 -1.05
CA GLU A 206 -1.87 -16.26 -0.96
C GLU A 206 -1.20 -16.93 -2.18
N SER A 207 -0.80 -16.15 -3.18
CA SER A 207 -0.06 -16.67 -4.35
C SER A 207 1.42 -16.96 -4.09
N PHE A 208 1.96 -16.65 -2.90
CA PHE A 208 3.33 -17.05 -2.56
C PHE A 208 3.30 -18.51 -2.11
N PRO A 209 3.93 -19.43 -2.85
CA PRO A 209 3.88 -20.84 -2.50
C PRO A 209 4.34 -21.01 -1.05
N GLU A 210 3.52 -21.71 -0.26
CA GLU A 210 4.06 -22.45 0.88
C GLU A 210 5.24 -23.26 0.33
N SER A 211 6.42 -23.05 0.91
CA SER A 211 7.66 -23.69 0.50
C SER A 211 7.37 -25.14 0.09
N PRO A 212 7.78 -25.60 -1.11
CA PRO A 212 7.62 -26.99 -1.45
C PRO A 212 8.32 -27.79 -0.36
N GLY A 213 7.54 -28.48 0.47
CA GLY A 213 8.04 -29.62 1.20
C GLY A 213 8.69 -30.49 0.14
N GLU A 214 9.98 -30.75 0.29
CA GLU A 214 10.83 -31.46 -0.66
C GLU A 214 11.39 -30.64 -1.83
N LYS A 215 12.36 -29.76 -1.53
CA LYS A 215 13.77 -29.93 -1.99
C LYS A 215 14.63 -28.72 -1.58
N GLY A 216 15.61 -28.96 -0.72
CA GLY A 216 16.82 -28.14 -0.62
C GLY A 216 16.92 -27.20 0.59
N GLN A 217 17.65 -27.66 1.61
CA GLN A 217 18.55 -26.88 2.49
C GLN A 217 17.96 -25.70 3.29
N PHE A 218 17.82 -25.90 4.61
CA PHE A 218 17.96 -24.91 5.70
C PHE A 218 17.76 -23.41 5.36
N ALA A 219 16.65 -23.02 4.72
CA ALA A 219 16.29 -21.62 4.66
C ALA A 219 15.86 -21.17 6.06
N ASN A 220 16.54 -20.18 6.63
CA ASN A 220 16.18 -19.64 7.93
C ASN A 220 14.75 -19.08 7.84
N PRO A 221 13.79 -19.51 8.69
CA PRO A 221 12.39 -19.06 8.60
C PRO A 221 12.25 -17.54 8.63
N LYS A 222 13.15 -16.83 9.32
CA LYS A 222 13.20 -15.36 9.33
C LYS A 222 13.52 -14.74 7.97
N GLN A 223 14.42 -15.35 7.20
CA GLN A 223 14.80 -14.85 5.87
C GLN A 223 13.65 -15.04 4.88
N LEU A 224 12.97 -16.18 4.94
CA LEU A 224 11.81 -16.47 4.09
C LEU A 224 10.64 -15.50 4.37
N GLU A 225 10.45 -15.12 5.63
CA GLU A 225 9.44 -14.13 6.00
C GLU A 225 9.81 -12.71 5.53
N GLU A 226 11.09 -12.33 5.60
CA GLU A 226 11.61 -11.07 5.04
C GLU A 226 11.40 -11.02 3.52
N GLU A 227 11.76 -12.09 2.78
CA GLU A 227 11.54 -12.20 1.34
C GLU A 227 10.05 -12.09 0.95
N ARG A 228 9.15 -12.75 1.70
CA ARG A 228 7.70 -12.64 1.48
C ARG A 228 7.22 -11.21 1.71
N ARG A 229 7.70 -10.55 2.76
CA ARG A 229 7.33 -9.16 3.07
C ARG A 229 7.82 -8.21 1.97
N GLU A 230 9.05 -8.38 1.50
CA GLU A 230 9.60 -7.61 0.39
C GLU A 230 8.80 -7.82 -0.90
N ALA A 231 8.44 -9.06 -1.23
CA ALA A 231 7.64 -9.37 -2.41
C ALA A 231 6.23 -8.75 -2.36
N ARG A 232 5.57 -8.80 -1.19
CA ARG A 232 4.29 -8.12 -0.95
C ARG A 232 4.42 -6.60 -1.09
N GLY A 233 5.47 -6.02 -0.51
CA GLY A 233 5.75 -4.59 -0.62
C GLY A 233 5.95 -4.15 -2.07
N LEU A 234 6.66 -4.94 -2.88
CA LEU A 234 6.88 -4.67 -4.30
C LEU A 234 5.58 -4.72 -5.10
N GLU A 235 4.71 -5.70 -4.83
CA GLU A 235 3.38 -5.78 -5.46
C GLU A 235 2.55 -4.53 -5.13
N ILE A 236 2.54 -4.11 -3.86
CA ILE A 236 1.84 -2.91 -3.41
C ILE A 236 2.40 -1.66 -4.09
N HIS A 237 3.72 -1.48 -4.09
CA HIS A 237 4.38 -0.35 -4.75
C HIS A 237 4.01 -0.26 -6.24
N THR A 238 4.04 -1.40 -6.95
CA THR A 238 3.71 -1.48 -8.37
C THR A 238 2.26 -1.06 -8.65
N LYS A 239 1.31 -1.44 -7.79
CA LYS A 239 -0.10 -1.04 -7.96
C LYS A 239 -0.35 0.43 -7.59
N LEU A 240 0.31 0.95 -6.55
CA LEU A 240 0.14 2.33 -6.11
C LEU A 240 0.68 3.33 -7.15
N GLY A 241 1.86 3.04 -7.73
CA GLY A 241 2.47 3.88 -8.76
C GLY A 241 2.63 5.34 -8.32
N ILE A 242 3.16 5.56 -7.10
CA ILE A 242 3.34 6.89 -6.53
C ILE A 242 4.55 7.55 -7.20
N CYS A 243 4.31 8.68 -7.84
CA CYS A 243 5.33 9.46 -8.52
C CYS A 243 5.41 10.86 -7.91
N TRP A 244 6.63 11.39 -7.82
CA TRP A 244 6.87 12.76 -7.42
C TRP A 244 7.56 13.54 -8.55
N ARG A 245 7.37 14.85 -8.56
CA ARG A 245 7.99 15.77 -9.50
C ARG A 245 8.33 17.09 -8.81
N ILE A 246 9.50 17.63 -9.15
CA ILE A 246 9.94 18.97 -8.76
C ILE A 246 10.03 19.80 -10.04
N PRO A 247 8.98 20.59 -10.36
CA PRO A 247 8.90 21.29 -11.65
C PRO A 247 10.06 22.26 -11.89
N SER A 248 10.50 22.98 -10.85
CA SER A 248 11.60 23.94 -10.91
C SER A 248 12.93 23.32 -11.37
N LEU A 249 13.18 22.06 -11.00
CA LEU A 249 14.40 21.33 -11.33
C LEU A 249 14.25 20.40 -12.55
N LYS A 250 13.04 20.29 -13.11
CA LYS A 250 12.70 19.28 -14.14
C LYS A 250 13.10 17.86 -13.71
N ARG A 251 12.93 17.56 -12.42
CA ARG A 251 13.22 16.25 -11.82
C ARG A 251 11.92 15.54 -11.47
N SER A 252 11.96 14.21 -11.56
CA SER A 252 10.87 13.35 -11.13
C SER A 252 11.40 11.99 -10.72
N GLY A 253 10.63 11.27 -9.92
CA GLY A 253 10.96 9.92 -9.49
C GLY A 253 9.74 9.19 -8.97
N GLU A 254 9.96 7.96 -8.52
CA GLU A 254 8.96 7.11 -7.89
C GLU A 254 9.19 7.08 -6.37
N ALA A 255 8.11 6.97 -5.61
CA ALA A 255 8.15 6.79 -4.17
C ALA A 255 7.65 5.38 -3.82
N SER A 256 8.40 4.65 -3.01
CA SER A 256 8.03 3.31 -2.54
C SER A 256 7.62 3.35 -1.07
N VAL A 257 6.59 2.58 -0.73
CA VAL A 257 6.10 2.39 0.64
C VAL A 257 6.68 1.13 1.29
N GLU A 258 7.49 0.35 0.57
CA GLU A 258 7.99 -0.97 1.00
C GLU A 258 8.60 -0.98 2.41
N GLY A 259 9.38 0.04 2.75
CA GLY A 259 10.04 0.16 4.06
C GLY A 259 9.09 0.46 5.24
N LEU A 260 7.85 0.86 4.97
CA LEU A 260 6.90 1.34 5.99
C LEU A 260 5.77 0.35 6.27
N LEU A 261 5.58 -0.63 5.38
CA LEU A 261 4.51 -1.61 5.49
C LEU A 261 4.83 -2.58 6.64
N ASN A 262 4.28 -2.29 7.82
CA ASN A 262 4.31 -3.20 8.96
C ASN A 262 3.29 -4.34 8.79
N GLN A 263 3.37 -5.35 9.66
CA GLN A 263 2.51 -6.53 9.59
C GLN A 263 1.01 -6.18 9.67
N LEU A 264 0.63 -5.24 10.54
CA LEU A 264 -0.77 -4.80 10.70
C LEU A 264 -1.32 -4.15 9.43
N VAL A 265 -0.54 -3.27 8.79
CA VAL A 265 -0.94 -2.63 7.53
C VAL A 265 -1.08 -3.66 6.42
N LEU A 266 -0.16 -4.64 6.35
CA LEU A 266 -0.25 -5.74 5.39
C LEU A 266 -1.52 -6.59 5.62
N GLU A 267 -1.88 -6.87 6.86
CA GLU A 267 -3.11 -7.59 7.21
C GLU A 267 -4.37 -6.82 6.79
N HIS A 268 -4.41 -5.51 6.97
CA HIS A 268 -5.53 -4.68 6.52
C HIS A 268 -5.61 -4.55 4.99
N LEU A 269 -4.46 -4.54 4.32
CA LEU A 269 -4.36 -4.54 2.85
C LEU A 269 -4.67 -5.91 2.26
N GLN A 270 -4.59 -7.00 3.04
CA GLN A 270 -4.86 -8.34 2.56
C GLN A 270 -6.36 -8.54 2.34
N LEU A 271 -6.70 -9.10 1.18
CA LEU A 271 -8.05 -9.51 0.86
C LEU A 271 -8.39 -10.77 1.68
N ALA A 272 -9.54 -10.75 2.35
CA ALA A 272 -10.00 -11.89 3.14
C ALA A 272 -10.06 -13.16 2.26
N PRO A 273 -9.56 -14.33 2.75
CA PRO A 273 -9.59 -15.57 1.99
C PRO A 273 -11.01 -16.06 1.67
N LEU A 274 -11.96 -15.72 2.53
CA LEU A 274 -13.38 -15.95 2.30
C LEU A 274 -14.00 -14.68 1.74
N GLN A 275 -14.61 -14.81 0.57
CA GLN A 275 -15.25 -13.70 -0.11
C GLN A 275 -16.75 -13.88 -0.08
N TRP A 276 -17.44 -12.86 0.41
CA TRP A 276 -18.88 -12.84 0.56
C TRP A 276 -19.45 -11.83 -0.43
N ASP A 277 -20.27 -12.32 -1.36
CA ASP A 277 -21.09 -11.47 -2.22
C ASP A 277 -22.54 -11.58 -1.78
N VAL A 278 -23.22 -10.45 -1.70
CA VAL A 278 -24.66 -10.39 -1.46
C VAL A 278 -25.30 -9.75 -2.67
N LEU A 279 -26.28 -10.43 -3.26
CA LEU A 279 -27.03 -9.95 -4.40
C LEU A 279 -28.51 -9.81 -4.04
N VAL A 280 -29.09 -8.68 -4.42
CA VAL A 280 -30.52 -8.39 -4.32
C VAL A 280 -31.07 -8.29 -5.74
N ASP A 281 -32.01 -9.18 -6.09
CA ASP A 281 -32.54 -9.37 -7.46
C ASP A 281 -31.44 -9.51 -8.53
N GLY A 282 -30.34 -10.18 -8.16
CA GLY A 282 -29.19 -10.41 -9.03
C GLY A 282 -28.24 -9.22 -9.17
N GLN A 283 -28.52 -8.08 -8.53
CA GLN A 283 -27.60 -6.94 -8.46
C GLN A 283 -26.71 -7.05 -7.20
N PRO A 284 -25.38 -6.89 -7.32
CA PRO A 284 -24.48 -6.92 -6.17
C PRO A 284 -24.71 -5.71 -5.25
N CYS A 285 -24.66 -5.94 -3.94
CA CYS A 285 -24.82 -4.92 -2.91
C CYS A 285 -23.47 -4.55 -2.28
N ASP A 286 -22.46 -4.32 -3.11
CA ASP A 286 -21.07 -4.02 -2.72
C ASP A 286 -20.75 -2.51 -2.67
N CYS A 287 -21.75 -1.65 -2.84
CA CYS A 287 -21.60 -0.20 -3.01
C CYS A 287 -22.68 0.61 -2.28
N GLU A 288 -22.43 1.92 -2.07
CA GLU A 288 -23.30 2.87 -1.33
C GLU A 288 -24.72 3.03 -1.89
N SER A 289 -25.02 2.47 -3.06
CA SER A 289 -26.33 2.58 -3.71
C SER A 289 -27.32 1.56 -3.17
N ALA A 290 -28.50 2.05 -2.77
CA ALA A 290 -29.62 1.20 -2.38
C ALA A 290 -30.09 0.32 -3.55
N ALA A 291 -30.26 -0.98 -3.30
CA ALA A 291 -30.96 -1.88 -4.22
C ALA A 291 -32.46 -1.51 -4.22
N ALA A 292 -32.98 -1.04 -5.35
CA ALA A 292 -34.39 -0.67 -5.47
C ALA A 292 -35.26 -1.91 -5.68
N CYS A 293 -36.37 -2.00 -4.94
CA CYS A 293 -37.39 -3.03 -5.12
C CYS A 293 -38.80 -2.45 -5.10
N GLN A 294 -39.78 -3.21 -5.59
CA GLN A 294 -41.19 -2.83 -5.52
C GLN A 294 -41.85 -3.41 -4.27
N VAL A 295 -42.67 -2.60 -3.60
CA VAL A 295 -43.51 -3.05 -2.49
C VAL A 295 -44.52 -4.09 -2.98
N GLY A 296 -44.66 -5.18 -2.24
CA GLY A 296 -45.59 -6.28 -2.57
C GLY A 296 -45.01 -7.37 -3.46
N ASP A 297 -43.85 -7.16 -4.07
CA ASP A 297 -43.15 -8.18 -4.86
C ASP A 297 -42.06 -8.89 -4.04
N PRO A 298 -41.92 -10.23 -4.16
CA PRO A 298 -40.83 -10.95 -3.53
C PRO A 298 -39.46 -10.55 -4.12
N VAL A 299 -38.60 -10.03 -3.27
CA VAL A 299 -37.23 -9.61 -3.58
C VAL A 299 -36.29 -10.77 -3.31
N ARG A 300 -35.58 -11.25 -4.33
CA ARG A 300 -34.64 -12.36 -4.21
C ARG A 300 -33.36 -11.89 -3.54
N LEU A 301 -32.95 -12.57 -2.48
CA LEU A 301 -31.67 -12.39 -1.80
C LEU A 301 -30.79 -13.60 -2.05
N GLU A 302 -29.58 -13.37 -2.55
CA GLU A 302 -28.55 -14.40 -2.73
C GLU A 302 -27.32 -14.03 -1.91
N VAL A 303 -26.88 -14.93 -1.04
CA VAL A 303 -25.61 -14.78 -0.31
C VAL A 303 -24.67 -15.87 -0.80
N ARG A 304 -23.53 -15.44 -1.31
CA ARG A 304 -22.58 -16.29 -2.02
C ARG A 304 -21.23 -16.24 -1.34
N LEU A 305 -20.72 -17.42 -0.99
CA LEU A 305 -19.41 -17.64 -0.42
C LEU A 305 -18.47 -18.19 -1.50
N THR A 306 -17.38 -17.48 -1.77
CA THR A 306 -16.25 -18.00 -2.53
C THR A 306 -15.09 -18.29 -1.58
N ASN A 307 -14.65 -19.54 -1.54
CA ASN A 307 -13.51 -19.96 -0.71
C ASN A 307 -12.22 -19.86 -1.52
N ARG A 308 -11.35 -18.91 -1.17
CA ARG A 308 -10.00 -18.82 -1.75
C ARG A 308 -8.91 -19.39 -0.85
N SER A 309 -9.27 -19.83 0.35
CA SER A 309 -8.31 -20.42 1.28
C SER A 309 -7.87 -21.82 0.83
N PRO A 310 -6.71 -22.32 1.30
CA PRO A 310 -6.19 -23.63 0.93
C PRO A 310 -6.94 -24.81 1.57
N ARG A 311 -7.91 -24.55 2.45
CA ARG A 311 -8.66 -25.57 3.19
C ARG A 311 -10.16 -25.47 2.93
N SER A 312 -10.86 -26.59 3.11
CA SER A 312 -12.33 -26.56 3.14
C SER A 312 -12.81 -25.75 4.35
N VAL A 313 -13.87 -24.97 4.18
CA VAL A 313 -14.47 -24.13 5.23
C VAL A 313 -15.97 -24.38 5.34
N GLY A 314 -16.52 -24.19 6.53
CA GLY A 314 -17.93 -24.48 6.83
C GLY A 314 -18.15 -25.92 7.33
N PRO A 315 -19.42 -26.36 7.43
CA PRO A 315 -20.65 -25.67 7.02
C PRO A 315 -20.94 -24.41 7.86
N PHE A 316 -21.75 -23.49 7.32
CA PHE A 316 -22.14 -22.25 7.99
C PHE A 316 -23.65 -22.10 8.06
N ALA A 317 -24.15 -21.50 9.15
CA ALA A 317 -25.53 -21.04 9.25
C ALA A 317 -25.57 -19.50 9.27
N LEU A 318 -26.34 -18.92 8.37
CA LEU A 318 -26.49 -17.50 8.14
C LEU A 318 -27.91 -17.07 8.48
N THR A 319 -28.09 -16.04 9.30
CA THR A 319 -29.42 -15.47 9.55
C THR A 319 -29.45 -14.03 9.09
N VAL A 320 -30.46 -13.71 8.30
CA VAL A 320 -30.72 -12.37 7.80
C VAL A 320 -31.68 -11.67 8.77
N VAL A 321 -31.27 -10.52 9.28
CA VAL A 321 -32.02 -9.71 10.24
C VAL A 321 -32.25 -8.33 9.61
N PRO A 322 -33.46 -8.05 9.11
CA PRO A 322 -33.78 -6.74 8.57
C PRO A 322 -33.92 -5.72 9.71
N PHE A 323 -33.58 -4.46 9.42
CA PHE A 323 -33.80 -3.33 10.30
C PHE A 323 -34.02 -2.05 9.50
N GLN A 324 -34.57 -1.03 10.15
CA GLN A 324 -34.62 0.33 9.62
C GLN A 324 -33.72 1.23 10.46
N ASP A 325 -32.98 2.11 9.80
CA ASP A 325 -32.26 3.20 10.43
C ASP A 325 -32.84 4.52 9.95
N HIS A 326 -33.34 5.32 10.88
CA HIS A 326 -33.90 6.64 10.62
C HIS A 326 -32.83 7.75 10.70
N GLN A 327 -31.55 7.39 10.55
CA GLN A 327 -30.38 8.27 10.67
C GLN A 327 -30.26 8.96 12.02
N ASN A 328 -30.87 8.38 13.05
CA ASN A 328 -30.79 8.83 14.44
C ASN A 328 -29.85 7.93 15.28
N GLY A 329 -29.18 6.96 14.64
CA GLY A 329 -28.30 5.99 15.28
C GLY A 329 -29.05 4.89 16.05
N VAL A 330 -30.37 4.80 15.92
CA VAL A 330 -31.20 3.76 16.54
C VAL A 330 -31.73 2.83 15.45
N HIS A 331 -31.29 1.57 15.50
CA HIS A 331 -31.77 0.53 14.60
C HIS A 331 -33.11 -0.01 15.10
N ASN A 332 -34.16 0.12 14.27
CA ASN A 332 -35.45 -0.50 14.53
C ASN A 332 -35.48 -1.91 13.93
N TYR A 333 -35.56 -2.93 14.79
CA TYR A 333 -35.69 -4.34 14.40
C TYR A 333 -37.13 -4.86 14.46
N ASP A 334 -38.07 -4.10 15.03
CA ASP A 334 -39.47 -4.47 15.11
C ASP A 334 -40.16 -4.16 13.79
N LEU A 335 -40.01 -5.09 12.84
CA LEU A 335 -40.44 -4.97 11.45
C LEU A 335 -41.50 -6.01 11.07
N HIS A 336 -42.13 -6.66 12.06
CA HIS A 336 -43.02 -7.81 11.87
C HIS A 336 -44.15 -7.56 10.87
N ASP A 337 -44.71 -6.35 10.86
CA ASP A 337 -45.79 -5.97 9.94
C ASP A 337 -45.28 -5.29 8.66
N THR A 338 -43.97 -5.09 8.52
CA THR A 338 -43.37 -4.29 7.43
C THR A 338 -42.54 -5.11 6.44
N ILE A 339 -41.88 -6.16 6.92
CA ILE A 339 -41.10 -7.09 6.11
C ILE A 339 -41.46 -8.51 6.52
N SER A 340 -41.65 -9.38 5.53
CA SER A 340 -41.84 -10.80 5.74
C SER A 340 -40.79 -11.60 4.95
N PHE A 341 -40.28 -12.67 5.55
CA PHE A 341 -39.45 -13.64 4.82
C PHE A 341 -40.34 -14.62 4.06
N VAL A 342 -40.02 -14.86 2.79
CA VAL A 342 -40.59 -15.97 2.04
C VAL A 342 -39.80 -17.22 2.40
N GLY A 343 -40.28 -17.95 3.42
CA GLY A 343 -39.62 -19.12 3.97
C GLY A 343 -38.80 -18.81 5.22
N SER A 344 -37.61 -19.40 5.35
CA SER A 344 -36.75 -19.22 6.52
C SER A 344 -35.88 -17.96 6.40
N SER A 345 -35.70 -17.23 7.51
CA SER A 345 -34.69 -16.16 7.63
C SER A 345 -33.27 -16.69 7.84
N THR A 346 -33.14 -17.99 8.13
CA THR A 346 -31.88 -18.69 8.35
C THR A 346 -31.59 -19.65 7.21
N PHE A 347 -30.39 -19.53 6.64
CA PHE A 347 -29.88 -20.29 5.51
C PHE A 347 -28.68 -21.12 5.94
N TYR A 348 -28.55 -22.31 5.38
CA TYR A 348 -27.42 -23.20 5.61
C TYR A 348 -26.56 -23.27 4.36
N LEU A 349 -25.25 -23.06 4.51
CA LEU A 349 -24.25 -23.26 3.49
C LEU A 349 -23.44 -24.50 3.82
N ASP A 350 -23.37 -25.43 2.87
CA ASP A 350 -22.50 -26.60 2.97
C ASP A 350 -21.02 -26.21 3.00
N ALA A 351 -20.18 -27.15 3.43
CA ALA A 351 -18.73 -26.96 3.43
C ALA A 351 -18.20 -26.71 2.01
N VAL A 352 -17.45 -25.61 1.84
CA VAL A 352 -16.94 -25.15 0.55
C VAL A 352 -15.48 -25.57 0.40
N GLN A 353 -15.19 -26.37 -0.63
CA GLN A 353 -13.84 -26.81 -0.96
C GLN A 353 -12.92 -25.64 -1.37
N PRO A 354 -11.58 -25.80 -1.31
CA PRO A 354 -10.64 -24.79 -1.81
C PRO A 354 -10.93 -24.40 -3.26
N SER A 355 -10.90 -23.09 -3.55
CA SER A 355 -11.31 -22.50 -4.84
C SER A 355 -12.78 -22.77 -5.25
N GLY A 356 -13.58 -23.29 -4.32
CA GLY A 356 -15.00 -23.58 -4.54
C GLY A 356 -15.90 -22.39 -4.21
N GLN A 357 -17.18 -22.55 -4.55
CA GLN A 357 -18.22 -21.57 -4.27
C GLN A 357 -19.49 -22.27 -3.80
N SER A 358 -20.21 -21.63 -2.89
CA SER A 358 -21.55 -22.03 -2.46
C SER A 358 -22.45 -20.80 -2.37
N ALA A 359 -23.74 -20.96 -2.59
CA ALA A 359 -24.71 -19.87 -2.53
C ALA A 359 -25.98 -20.35 -1.81
N CYS A 360 -26.56 -19.49 -0.99
CA CYS A 360 -27.88 -19.69 -0.44
C CYS A 360 -28.84 -18.62 -0.99
N LEU A 361 -30.08 -19.05 -1.19
CA LEU A 361 -31.13 -18.25 -1.80
C LEU A 361 -32.27 -18.07 -0.80
N GLY A 362 -32.73 -16.84 -0.67
CA GLY A 362 -33.92 -16.47 0.08
C GLY A 362 -34.73 -15.44 -0.70
N ALA A 363 -35.88 -15.09 -0.15
CA ALA A 363 -36.64 -13.94 -0.62
C ALA A 363 -37.26 -13.18 0.55
N LEU A 364 -37.30 -11.86 0.42
CA LEU A 364 -37.95 -10.95 1.35
C LEU A 364 -39.12 -10.26 0.63
N LEU A 365 -40.20 -10.04 1.37
CA LEU A 365 -41.36 -9.30 0.90
C LEU A 365 -41.47 -8.02 1.72
N PHE A 366 -41.34 -6.87 1.05
CA PHE A 366 -41.50 -5.56 1.65
C PHE A 366 -42.96 -5.13 1.51
N LEU A 367 -43.62 -4.83 2.62
CA LEU A 367 -45.04 -4.48 2.68
C LEU A 367 -45.28 -2.96 2.71
N TYR A 368 -44.23 -2.19 3.01
CA TYR A 368 -44.26 -0.73 3.04
C TYR A 368 -43.07 -0.15 2.30
N THR A 369 -43.24 1.07 1.81
CA THR A 369 -42.17 1.86 1.20
C THR A 369 -41.18 2.34 2.25
N GLY A 370 -39.90 2.44 1.88
CA GLY A 370 -38.89 3.02 2.75
C GLY A 370 -37.49 2.47 2.48
N ASP A 371 -36.55 2.94 3.28
CA ASP A 371 -35.18 2.45 3.33
C ASP A 371 -35.07 1.36 4.40
N PHE A 372 -34.54 0.20 4.01
CA PHE A 372 -34.35 -0.96 4.86
C PHE A 372 -32.93 -1.48 4.72
N PHE A 373 -32.41 -2.07 5.80
CA PHE A 373 -31.06 -2.59 5.85
C PHE A 373 -31.08 -4.04 6.29
N LEU A 374 -30.19 -4.87 5.75
CA LEU A 374 -30.08 -6.27 6.12
C LEU A 374 -28.76 -6.52 6.85
N HIS A 375 -28.84 -6.93 8.11
CA HIS A 375 -27.71 -7.53 8.81
C HIS A 375 -27.69 -9.02 8.58
N ILE A 376 -26.60 -9.53 8.05
CA ILE A 376 -26.40 -10.98 7.89
C ILE A 376 -25.48 -11.43 9.03
N ARG A 377 -25.98 -12.31 9.90
CA ARG A 377 -25.28 -12.82 11.09
C ARG A 377 -24.87 -14.26 10.88
N PHE A 378 -23.67 -14.59 11.35
CA PHE A 378 -23.17 -15.96 11.39
C PHE A 378 -23.52 -16.63 12.70
N HIS A 379 -23.92 -17.89 12.62
CA HIS A 379 -23.98 -18.80 13.74
C HIS A 379 -22.80 -19.76 13.61
N GLU A 380 -21.79 -19.58 14.47
CA GLU A 380 -20.65 -20.49 14.55
C GLU A 380 -21.07 -21.72 15.34
N ASP A 381 -21.12 -22.87 14.67
CA ASP A 381 -21.26 -24.15 15.36
C ASP A 381 -19.88 -24.52 15.90
N SER A 382 -19.77 -24.77 17.20
CA SER A 382 -18.54 -24.80 18.02
C SER A 382 -17.47 -25.86 17.64
N THR A 383 -17.59 -26.47 16.46
CA THR A 383 -16.73 -27.53 15.94
C THR A 383 -15.77 -27.07 14.84
N SER A 384 -15.97 -25.90 14.22
CA SER A 384 -15.02 -25.33 13.25
C SER A 384 -13.88 -24.60 13.96
N LYS A 385 -12.62 -24.97 13.69
CA LYS A 385 -11.43 -24.25 14.18
C LYS A 385 -11.60 -22.74 13.94
N GLU A 386 -11.61 -21.96 15.03
CA GLU A 386 -11.85 -20.51 15.07
C GLU A 386 -11.25 -19.79 13.85
N LEU A 387 -12.10 -19.46 12.89
CA LEU A 387 -11.71 -18.63 11.76
C LEU A 387 -11.66 -17.17 12.26
N PRO A 388 -10.70 -16.35 11.81
CA PRO A 388 -10.66 -14.95 12.22
C PRO A 388 -11.98 -14.24 11.90
N PRO A 389 -12.54 -13.42 12.82
CA PRO A 389 -13.78 -12.68 12.58
C PRO A 389 -13.74 -11.81 11.30
N SER A 390 -12.56 -11.34 10.93
CA SER A 390 -12.33 -10.56 9.69
C SER A 390 -12.63 -11.34 8.40
N TRP A 391 -12.74 -12.67 8.45
CA TRP A 391 -13.10 -13.51 7.29
C TRP A 391 -14.62 -13.56 7.06
N PHE A 392 -15.39 -13.02 8.00
CA PHE A 392 -16.85 -12.97 7.97
C PHE A 392 -17.39 -11.56 7.72
N CYS A 393 -16.56 -10.65 7.19
CA CYS A 393 -16.97 -9.31 6.83
C CYS A 393 -17.90 -9.32 5.59
N LEU A 394 -19.21 -9.35 5.83
CA LEU A 394 -20.24 -9.18 4.80
C LEU A 394 -20.42 -7.70 4.44
N PRO A 395 -20.78 -7.39 3.19
CA PRO A 395 -21.15 -6.03 2.81
C PRO A 395 -22.44 -5.60 3.53
N SER A 396 -22.57 -4.28 3.75
CA SER A 396 -23.84 -3.71 4.24
C SER A 396 -24.84 -3.69 3.11
N VAL A 397 -26.03 -4.26 3.33
CA VAL A 397 -27.07 -4.35 2.30
C VAL A 397 -28.11 -3.27 2.59
N HIS A 398 -28.25 -2.32 1.67
CA HIS A 398 -29.28 -1.30 1.70
C HIS A 398 -30.30 -1.59 0.60
N VAL A 399 -31.56 -1.75 0.98
CA VAL A 399 -32.69 -1.97 0.08
C VAL A 399 -33.67 -0.81 0.20
N ARG A 400 -34.11 -0.27 -0.93
CA ARG A 400 -35.12 0.78 -0.99
C ARG A 400 -36.39 0.24 -1.64
N ALA A 401 -37.45 0.10 -0.84
CA ALA A 401 -38.75 -0.32 -1.32
C ALA A 401 -39.55 0.89 -1.80
N LEU A 402 -39.99 0.83 -3.06
CA LEU A 402 -40.72 1.89 -3.77
C LEU A 402 -42.15 1.44 -4.06
N GLU A 403 -43.08 2.41 -4.16
CA GLU A 403 -44.43 2.10 -4.66
C GLU A 403 -44.35 1.58 -6.08
N ALA A 404 -45.27 0.67 -6.43
CA ALA A 404 -45.50 0.30 -7.80
C ALA A 404 -45.90 1.57 -8.58
N GLN A 405 -45.17 1.89 -9.65
CA GLN A 405 -45.59 2.93 -10.58
C GLN A 405 -46.91 2.47 -11.23
N ALA A 406 -47.97 3.24 -10.98
CA ALA A 406 -49.33 2.97 -11.46
C ALA A 406 -49.45 3.03 -12.98
#